data_AF-R6H726-F1
#
_entry.id   AF-R6H726-F1
#
_cell.length_a   1.000
_cell.length_b   1.000
_cell.length_c   1.000
_cell.angle_alpha   90.00
_cell.angle_beta   90.00
_cell.angle_gamma   90.00
#
_symmetry.space_group_name_H-M   'P 1'
#
loop_
_entity.id
_entity.type
_entity.pdbx_description
1 polymer ?
#
loop_
_entity_poly.entity_id
_entity_poly.type
_entity_poly.pdbx_seq_one_letter_code
_entity_poly.pdbx_strand_id
1 'polypeptide(L)'
;MNNQNWNPQHPQPAQQMPPIPQSKSGMAIAGFVLGIIALLTSFLPIINNFSFFLAILGMIFGIVGMVGIMKGKKSGKGLAIAAIAICVVSGVVVLGTQSMYSGALDSATSSATTTSTSASSVTNTESTSASDSASGTSSAADPSVSAEYRNALAKAQQYSDMMHMSKQGIYDQLTSEYGEKFPADAAQYAIDNVEADWNANALEKAKLYQDQGSMSKSAIHDQLTSQYGEQFTESEADYAIANL
;
A
#
# COMPACT_ATOMS: atom_id res chain seq x y z
N MET A 1 34.80 56.57 -70.91
CA MET A 1 34.28 56.93 -69.56
C MET A 1 33.94 55.66 -68.81
N ASN A 2 34.20 55.69 -67.50
CA ASN A 2 34.22 54.57 -66.55
C ASN A 2 32.88 53.85 -66.33
N ASN A 3 33.03 52.57 -65.97
CA ASN A 3 32.35 51.79 -64.92
C ASN A 3 30.82 51.82 -64.81
N GLN A 4 30.21 50.63 -64.80
CA GLN A 4 29.85 49.98 -63.53
C GLN A 4 29.47 48.50 -63.76
N ASN A 5 30.26 47.61 -63.16
CA ASN A 5 29.97 46.19 -62.98
C ASN A 5 28.79 46.07 -62.00
N TRP A 6 27.63 45.63 -62.49
CA TRP A 6 26.50 45.26 -61.64
C TRP A 6 26.32 43.74 -61.66
N ASN A 7 26.42 43.16 -60.47
CA ASN A 7 26.46 41.72 -60.22
C ASN A 7 25.06 41.20 -59.83
N PRO A 8 24.34 40.45 -60.69
CA PRO A 8 23.08 39.84 -60.30
C PRO A 8 23.31 38.69 -59.32
N GLN A 9 22.78 38.83 -58.10
CA GLN A 9 22.71 37.72 -57.15
C GLN A 9 21.73 36.66 -57.65
N HIS A 10 22.21 35.44 -57.85
CA HIS A 10 21.36 34.30 -58.16
C HIS A 10 20.58 33.88 -56.90
N PRO A 11 19.25 33.69 -56.97
CA PRO A 11 18.49 33.10 -55.87
C PRO A 11 18.99 31.68 -55.59
N GLN A 12 19.32 31.38 -54.33
CA GLN A 12 19.74 30.03 -53.95
C GLN A 12 18.52 29.08 -53.98
N PRO A 13 18.67 27.83 -54.48
CA PRO A 13 17.58 26.87 -54.48
C PRO A 13 17.18 26.53 -53.04
N ALA A 14 15.88 26.58 -52.75
CA ALA A 14 15.33 26.21 -51.46
C ALA A 14 15.71 24.76 -51.11
N GLN A 15 16.51 24.59 -50.06
CA GLN A 15 16.90 23.26 -49.59
C GLN A 15 15.69 22.53 -49.02
N GLN A 16 15.24 21.47 -49.71
CA GLN A 16 14.25 20.54 -49.17
C GLN A 16 14.87 19.78 -48.01
N MET A 17 14.34 20.01 -46.81
CA MET A 17 14.78 19.35 -45.58
C MET A 17 14.40 17.85 -45.63
N PRO A 18 15.30 16.92 -45.29
CA PRO A 18 14.98 15.50 -45.29
C PRO A 18 13.88 15.16 -44.26
N PRO A 19 13.01 14.16 -44.52
CA PRO A 19 11.98 13.76 -43.57
C PRO A 19 12.61 13.29 -42.25
N ILE A 20 12.20 13.94 -41.15
CA ILE A 20 12.75 13.69 -39.83
C ILE A 20 12.32 12.28 -39.35
N PRO A 21 13.27 11.39 -38.98
CA PRO A 21 12.94 10.07 -38.47
C PRO A 21 12.15 10.17 -37.15
N GLN A 22 10.93 9.62 -37.14
CA GLN A 22 10.03 9.63 -35.99
C GLN A 22 10.53 8.62 -34.93
N SER A 23 10.85 9.10 -33.73
CA SER A 23 11.30 8.24 -32.63
C SER A 23 10.10 7.49 -32.02
N LYS A 24 10.28 6.18 -31.82
CA LYS A 24 9.27 5.33 -31.16
C LYS A 24 9.09 5.82 -29.71
N SER A 25 7.85 5.99 -29.28
CA SER A 25 7.53 6.56 -27.96
C SER A 25 7.96 5.62 -26.85
N GLY A 26 9.04 5.96 -26.14
CA GLY A 26 9.54 5.17 -25.00
C GLY A 26 8.48 4.90 -23.94
N MET A 27 7.50 5.79 -23.77
CA MET A 27 6.38 5.58 -22.85
C MET A 27 5.41 4.47 -23.28
N ALA A 28 5.26 4.21 -24.58
CA ALA A 28 4.43 3.10 -25.04
C ALA A 28 5.11 1.75 -24.76
N ILE A 29 6.45 1.72 -24.87
CA ILE A 29 7.26 0.55 -24.50
C ILE A 29 7.21 0.35 -22.99
N ALA A 30 7.33 1.41 -22.19
CA ALA A 30 7.19 1.34 -20.74
C ALA A 30 5.81 0.80 -20.31
N GLY A 31 4.72 1.31 -20.88
CA GLY A 31 3.37 0.82 -20.60
C GLY A 31 3.18 -0.64 -20.98
N PHE A 32 3.77 -1.08 -22.09
CA PHE A 32 3.72 -2.49 -22.51
C PHE A 32 4.52 -3.41 -21.58
N VAL A 33 5.74 -3.00 -21.18
CA VAL A 33 6.57 -3.75 -20.24
C VAL A 33 5.91 -3.86 -18.86
N LEU A 34 5.31 -2.76 -18.37
CA LEU A 34 4.56 -2.77 -17.12
C LEU A 34 3.31 -3.66 -17.20
N GLY A 35 2.60 -3.67 -18.34
CA GLY A 35 1.47 -4.57 -18.56
C GLY A 35 1.84 -6.06 -18.54
N ILE A 36 3.00 -6.41 -19.09
CA ILE A 36 3.53 -7.79 -19.03
C ILE A 36 3.93 -8.15 -17.61
N ILE A 37 4.61 -7.26 -16.87
CA ILE A 37 4.98 -7.50 -15.47
C ILE A 37 3.72 -7.69 -14.62
N ALA A 38 2.66 -6.90 -14.85
CA ALA A 38 1.37 -7.07 -14.19
C ALA A 38 0.71 -8.42 -14.51
N LEU A 39 0.74 -8.88 -15.78
CA LEU A 39 0.22 -10.19 -16.16
C LEU A 39 0.99 -11.35 -15.53
N LEU A 40 2.32 -11.25 -15.47
CA LEU A 40 3.18 -12.28 -14.88
C LEU A 40 3.07 -12.34 -13.35
N THR A 41 2.82 -11.19 -12.70
CA THR A 41 2.60 -11.13 -11.25
C THR A 41 1.16 -11.47 -10.84
N SER A 42 0.21 -11.48 -11.79
CA SER A 42 -1.20 -11.82 -11.60
C SER A 42 -1.44 -13.25 -11.07
N PHE A 43 -0.46 -14.15 -11.19
CA PHE A 43 -0.59 -15.56 -10.79
C PHE A 43 -0.21 -15.85 -9.33
N LEU A 44 0.12 -14.83 -8.52
CA LEU A 44 0.37 -14.94 -7.08
C LEU A 44 -0.76 -14.28 -6.27
N PRO A 45 -1.75 -15.03 -5.78
CA PRO A 45 -2.94 -14.50 -5.09
C PRO A 45 -2.70 -13.83 -3.71
N ILE A 46 -1.44 -13.69 -3.26
CA ILE A 46 -1.09 -13.09 -1.96
C ILE A 46 -0.70 -11.60 -2.10
N ILE A 47 -0.41 -11.09 -3.31
CA ILE A 47 -0.05 -9.68 -3.55
C ILE A 47 -1.28 -8.92 -4.08
N ASN A 48 -2.35 -8.87 -3.27
CA ASN A 48 -3.69 -8.47 -3.75
C ASN A 48 -4.06 -6.98 -3.56
N ASN A 49 -3.16 -6.11 -3.09
CA ASN A 49 -3.45 -4.67 -3.02
C ASN A 49 -2.57 -3.80 -3.93
N PHE A 50 -1.34 -4.22 -4.23
CA PHE A 50 -0.42 -3.40 -5.03
C PHE A 50 -0.81 -3.39 -6.52
N SER A 51 -1.29 -4.51 -7.05
CA SER A 51 -1.68 -4.66 -8.46
C SER A 51 -2.89 -3.80 -8.84
N PHE A 52 -3.79 -3.50 -7.90
CA PHE A 52 -4.92 -2.60 -8.14
C PHE A 52 -4.45 -1.15 -8.38
N PHE A 53 -3.52 -0.65 -7.56
CA PHE A 53 -2.94 0.68 -7.74
C PHE A 53 -2.08 0.74 -9.01
N LEU A 54 -1.34 -0.31 -9.34
CA LEU A 54 -0.58 -0.40 -10.59
C LEU A 54 -1.49 -0.44 -11.82
N ALA A 55 -2.64 -1.12 -11.74
CA ALA A 55 -3.63 -1.14 -12.81
C ALA A 55 -4.27 0.24 -13.03
N ILE A 56 -4.59 0.97 -11.95
CA ILE A 56 -5.11 2.35 -12.05
C ILE A 56 -4.06 3.27 -12.67
N LEU A 57 -2.80 3.20 -12.23
CA LEU A 57 -1.70 3.97 -12.83
C LEU A 57 -1.52 3.61 -14.32
N GLY A 58 -1.50 2.32 -14.65
CA GLY A 58 -1.39 1.85 -16.03
C GLY A 58 -2.54 2.33 -16.92
N MET A 59 -3.76 2.35 -16.39
CA MET A 59 -4.94 2.88 -17.08
C MET A 59 -4.81 4.39 -17.34
N ILE A 60 -4.36 5.16 -16.35
CA ILE A 60 -4.13 6.61 -16.47
C ILE A 60 -3.08 6.90 -17.54
N PHE A 61 -1.93 6.21 -17.50
CA PHE A 61 -0.88 6.38 -18.52
C PHE A 61 -1.35 5.93 -19.91
N GLY A 62 -2.17 4.88 -20.00
CA GLY A 62 -2.80 4.44 -21.24
C GLY A 62 -3.73 5.49 -21.85
N ILE A 63 -4.60 6.09 -21.02
CA ILE A 63 -5.54 7.14 -21.44
C ILE A 63 -4.76 8.40 -21.90
N VAL A 64 -3.75 8.84 -21.14
CA VAL A 64 -2.93 10.00 -21.50
C VAL A 64 -2.14 9.74 -22.80
N GLY A 65 -1.63 8.52 -22.98
CA GLY A 65 -1.01 8.07 -24.23
C GLY A 65 -1.99 8.13 -25.41
N MET A 66 -3.24 7.68 -25.22
CA MET A 66 -4.29 7.69 -26.23
C MET A 66 -4.70 9.11 -26.65
N VAL A 67 -4.81 10.04 -25.70
CA VAL A 67 -5.10 11.46 -25.97
C VAL A 67 -3.96 12.13 -26.78
N GLY A 68 -2.70 11.72 -26.54
CA GLY A 68 -1.55 12.15 -27.34
C GLY A 68 -1.58 11.65 -28.80
N ILE A 69 -2.21 10.50 -29.06
CA ILE A 69 -2.43 9.95 -30.40
C ILE A 69 -3.58 10.67 -31.11
N MET A 70 -4.66 11.02 -30.39
CA MET A 70 -5.82 11.74 -30.95
C MET A 70 -5.48 13.17 -31.39
N LYS A 71 -4.52 13.84 -30.72
CA LYS A 71 -4.00 15.15 -31.12
C LYS A 71 -3.00 15.11 -32.29
N GLY A 72 -2.82 13.95 -32.95
CA GLY A 72 -2.03 13.80 -34.18
C GLY A 72 -0.51 13.88 -34.02
N LYS A 73 0.02 13.92 -32.77
CA LYS A 73 1.46 14.17 -32.52
C LYS A 73 2.32 12.90 -32.53
N LYS A 74 1.72 11.69 -32.50
CA LYS A 74 2.44 10.39 -32.47
C LYS A 74 1.65 9.30 -33.20
N SER A 75 2.31 8.39 -33.92
CA SER A 75 1.70 7.23 -34.59
C SER A 75 1.82 5.95 -33.74
N GLY A 76 0.79 5.09 -33.77
CA GLY A 76 0.75 3.86 -32.96
C GLY A 76 -0.65 3.26 -32.73
N LYS A 77 -1.64 3.60 -33.58
CA LYS A 77 -3.06 3.26 -33.38
C LYS A 77 -3.30 1.76 -33.12
N GLY A 78 -2.59 0.87 -33.82
CA GLY A 78 -2.73 -0.58 -33.64
C GLY A 78 -2.27 -1.09 -32.27
N LEU A 79 -1.17 -0.54 -31.72
CA LEU A 79 -0.64 -0.95 -30.42
C LEU A 79 -1.53 -0.46 -29.26
N ALA A 80 -2.11 0.74 -29.40
CA ALA A 80 -3.04 1.29 -28.41
C ALA A 80 -4.36 0.49 -28.38
N ILE A 81 -4.88 0.11 -29.54
CA ILE A 81 -6.07 -0.75 -29.64
C ILE A 81 -5.79 -2.13 -29.03
N ALA A 82 -4.62 -2.72 -29.32
CA ALA A 82 -4.21 -3.99 -28.72
C ALA A 82 -4.09 -3.90 -27.19
N ALA A 83 -3.51 -2.81 -26.66
CA ALA A 83 -3.40 -2.60 -25.22
C ALA A 83 -4.78 -2.48 -24.53
N ILE A 84 -5.71 -1.74 -25.13
CA ILE A 84 -7.08 -1.61 -24.61
C ILE A 84 -7.80 -2.98 -24.64
N ALA A 85 -7.68 -3.72 -25.73
CA ALA A 85 -8.28 -5.06 -25.85
C ALA A 85 -7.73 -6.03 -24.79
N ILE A 86 -6.41 -6.02 -24.57
CA ILE A 86 -5.75 -6.84 -23.53
C ILE A 86 -6.22 -6.42 -22.13
N CYS A 87 -6.38 -5.12 -21.85
CA CYS A 87 -6.92 -4.64 -20.57
C CYS A 87 -8.37 -5.10 -20.33
N VAL A 88 -9.22 -5.02 -21.35
CA VAL A 88 -10.63 -5.46 -21.24
C VAL A 88 -10.71 -6.97 -20.98
N VAL A 89 -9.95 -7.77 -21.74
CA VAL A 89 -9.90 -9.23 -21.54
C VAL A 89 -9.37 -9.57 -20.15
N SER A 90 -8.31 -8.89 -19.69
CA SER A 90 -7.75 -9.11 -18.36
C SER A 90 -8.73 -8.72 -17.25
N GLY A 91 -9.48 -7.62 -17.42
CA GLY A 91 -10.53 -7.21 -16.48
C GLY A 91 -11.65 -8.25 -16.34
N VAL A 92 -12.08 -8.85 -17.45
CA VAL A 92 -13.08 -9.93 -17.44
C VAL A 92 -12.55 -11.17 -16.74
N VAL A 93 -11.27 -11.53 -16.94
CA VAL A 93 -10.64 -12.68 -16.24
C VAL A 93 -10.50 -12.42 -14.74
N VAL A 94 -10.12 -11.22 -14.32
CA VAL A 94 -10.00 -10.83 -12.90
C VAL A 94 -11.37 -10.85 -12.21
N LEU A 95 -12.41 -10.30 -12.85
CA LEU A 95 -13.78 -10.33 -12.34
C LEU A 95 -14.34 -11.77 -12.32
N GLY A 96 -14.02 -12.58 -13.33
CA GLY A 96 -14.38 -14.00 -13.39
C GLY A 96 -13.75 -14.81 -12.25
N THR A 97 -12.50 -14.51 -11.91
CA THR A 97 -11.78 -15.15 -10.80
C THR A 97 -12.48 -14.86 -9.46
N GLN A 98 -13.01 -13.66 -9.23
CA GLN A 98 -13.78 -13.36 -8.01
C GLN A 98 -15.07 -14.20 -7.88
N SER A 99 -15.75 -14.52 -8.99
CA SER A 99 -16.98 -15.31 -8.98
C SER A 99 -16.78 -16.81 -8.66
N MET A 100 -15.55 -17.31 -8.82
CA MET A 100 -15.15 -18.67 -8.43
C MET A 100 -14.84 -18.77 -6.93
N TYR A 101 -14.42 -17.68 -6.27
CA TYR A 101 -14.08 -17.69 -4.84
C TYR A 101 -15.31 -17.58 -3.93
N SER A 102 -16.41 -16.96 -4.35
CA SER A 102 -17.65 -16.90 -3.55
C SER A 102 -18.35 -18.26 -3.43
N GLY A 103 -18.30 -19.10 -4.47
CA GLY A 103 -18.92 -20.43 -4.45
C GLY A 103 -18.20 -21.45 -3.56
N ALA A 104 -16.90 -21.27 -3.30
CA ALA A 104 -16.10 -22.18 -2.47
C ALA A 104 -16.14 -21.83 -0.96
N LEU A 105 -16.36 -20.56 -0.60
CA LEU A 105 -16.47 -20.11 0.80
C LEU A 105 -17.84 -20.43 1.44
N ASP A 106 -18.93 -20.41 0.67
CA ASP A 106 -20.26 -20.83 1.17
C ASP A 106 -20.32 -22.34 1.50
N SER A 107 -19.48 -23.15 0.85
CA SER A 107 -19.35 -24.59 1.10
C SER A 107 -18.49 -24.92 2.33
N ALA A 108 -17.63 -23.99 2.79
CA ALA A 108 -16.78 -24.18 3.97
C ALA A 108 -17.43 -23.65 5.27
N THR A 109 -18.26 -22.60 5.20
CA THR A 109 -18.97 -22.04 6.37
C THR A 109 -20.20 -22.86 6.79
N SER A 110 -20.84 -23.59 5.87
CA SER A 110 -22.04 -24.39 6.19
C SER A 110 -21.73 -25.73 6.89
N SER A 111 -20.46 -26.15 6.97
CA SER A 111 -20.06 -27.43 7.60
C SER A 111 -19.42 -27.29 8.99
N ALA A 112 -19.27 -26.08 9.54
CA ALA A 112 -18.72 -25.88 10.90
C ALA A 112 -19.79 -25.68 11.99
N THR A 113 -21.08 -25.58 11.64
CA THR A 113 -22.19 -25.34 12.60
C THR A 113 -22.59 -26.58 13.41
N THR A 114 -21.99 -27.75 13.19
CA THR A 114 -22.34 -28.97 13.93
C THR A 114 -21.11 -29.60 14.54
N THR A 115 -20.68 -29.13 15.73
CA THR A 115 -20.11 -29.92 16.84
C THR A 115 -19.43 -28.95 17.81
N SER A 116 -20.21 -28.38 18.75
CA SER A 116 -19.80 -28.12 20.13
C SER A 116 -20.95 -27.44 20.89
N THR A 117 -22.04 -28.19 21.09
CA THR A 117 -22.92 -27.97 22.24
C THR A 117 -22.59 -29.06 23.24
N SER A 118 -22.01 -28.69 24.39
CA SER A 118 -22.43 -29.19 25.72
C SER A 118 -21.55 -28.65 26.84
N ALA A 119 -22.20 -27.83 27.67
CA ALA A 119 -22.18 -27.86 29.13
C ALA A 119 -20.84 -27.70 29.87
N SER A 120 -20.69 -26.55 30.55
CA SER A 120 -20.80 -26.52 32.01
C SER A 120 -20.97 -25.10 32.55
N SER A 121 -22.08 -24.93 33.25
CA SER A 121 -22.44 -23.83 34.14
C SER A 121 -21.78 -23.98 35.52
N VAL A 122 -21.33 -22.90 36.14
CA VAL A 122 -21.52 -22.67 37.59
C VAL A 122 -21.56 -21.17 37.93
N THR A 123 -22.48 -20.91 38.85
CA THR A 123 -23.04 -19.67 39.39
C THR A 123 -22.32 -19.31 40.71
N ASN A 124 -22.04 -18.02 41.01
CA ASN A 124 -22.72 -17.22 42.03
C ASN A 124 -22.03 -15.87 42.38
N THR A 125 -22.91 -14.90 42.63
CA THR A 125 -22.83 -13.53 43.17
C THR A 125 -22.10 -13.35 44.51
N GLU A 126 -21.43 -12.20 44.74
CA GLU A 126 -21.71 -11.21 45.82
C GLU A 126 -20.67 -10.05 45.94
N SER A 127 -21.14 -8.80 45.69
CA SER A 127 -20.98 -7.49 46.39
C SER A 127 -19.75 -7.27 47.33
N THR A 128 -19.05 -6.12 47.48
CA THR A 128 -19.39 -4.67 47.45
C THR A 128 -18.10 -3.80 47.54
N SER A 129 -18.15 -2.57 46.99
CA SER A 129 -17.63 -1.27 47.52
C SER A 129 -16.72 -0.43 46.63
N ALA A 130 -17.06 0.86 46.61
CA ALA A 130 -16.73 1.91 45.65
C ALA A 130 -15.41 2.67 45.91
N SER A 131 -14.87 3.25 44.84
CA SER A 131 -14.31 4.63 44.78
C SER A 131 -14.02 4.94 43.31
N ASP A 132 -15.00 5.43 42.54
CA ASP A 132 -15.17 6.86 42.18
C ASP A 132 -13.95 7.50 41.50
N SER A 133 -14.01 7.57 40.17
CA SER A 133 -13.77 8.82 39.45
C SER A 133 -14.45 8.75 38.09
N ALA A 134 -15.63 9.34 38.03
CA ALA A 134 -16.44 9.49 36.83
C ALA A 134 -15.75 10.34 35.75
N SER A 135 -15.69 9.81 34.54
CA SER A 135 -16.08 10.56 33.34
C SER A 135 -16.67 9.60 32.34
N GLY A 136 -17.91 9.22 32.61
CA GLY A 136 -18.73 8.45 31.69
C GLY A 136 -19.18 9.34 30.53
N THR A 137 -18.68 9.03 29.34
CA THR A 137 -19.49 9.14 28.13
C THR A 137 -19.81 7.72 27.69
N SER A 138 -20.78 7.12 28.38
CA SER A 138 -21.49 5.95 27.88
C SER A 138 -22.33 6.40 26.69
N SER A 139 -21.70 6.51 25.53
CA SER A 139 -22.40 6.60 24.25
C SER A 139 -23.10 5.27 24.04
N ALA A 140 -24.42 5.30 23.92
CA ALA A 140 -25.23 4.12 23.59
C ALA A 140 -24.57 3.38 22.42
N ALA A 141 -24.31 2.09 22.63
CA ALA A 141 -23.50 1.24 21.75
C ALA A 141 -24.06 1.24 20.32
N ASP A 142 -23.51 2.10 19.48
CA ASP A 142 -23.56 1.94 18.04
C ASP A 142 -22.68 0.71 17.71
N PRO A 143 -23.23 -0.33 17.06
CA PRO A 143 -22.43 -1.46 16.62
C PRO A 143 -21.22 -1.05 15.76
N SER A 144 -21.24 0.13 15.12
CA SER A 144 -20.12 0.70 14.39
C SER A 144 -18.89 0.97 15.27
N VAL A 145 -19.08 1.52 16.48
CA VAL A 145 -18.00 1.78 17.46
C VAL A 145 -17.35 0.46 17.85
N SER A 146 -18.14 -0.59 18.08
CA SER A 146 -17.57 -1.92 18.37
C SER A 146 -16.77 -2.48 17.18
N ALA A 147 -17.21 -2.22 15.95
CA ALA A 147 -16.52 -2.68 14.75
C ALA A 147 -15.22 -1.92 14.51
N GLU A 148 -15.22 -0.61 14.76
CA GLU A 148 -14.06 0.25 14.64
C GLU A 148 -12.94 -0.17 15.60
N TYR A 149 -13.27 -0.49 16.84
CA TYR A 149 -12.32 -0.98 17.84
C TYR A 149 -11.70 -2.32 17.45
N ARG A 150 -12.51 -3.25 16.92
CA ARG A 150 -12.00 -4.53 16.38
C ARG A 150 -11.10 -4.32 15.17
N ASN A 151 -11.46 -3.39 14.28
CA ASN A 151 -10.66 -3.08 13.09
C ASN A 151 -9.32 -2.43 13.46
N ALA A 152 -9.32 -1.51 14.43
CA ALA A 152 -8.11 -0.90 14.95
C ALA A 152 -7.18 -1.95 15.58
N LEU A 153 -7.72 -2.89 16.37
CA LEU A 153 -6.95 -4.00 16.94
C LEU A 153 -6.34 -4.90 15.85
N ALA A 154 -7.13 -5.29 14.85
CA ALA A 154 -6.63 -6.09 13.74
C ALA A 154 -5.51 -5.38 12.96
N LYS A 155 -5.62 -4.06 12.78
CA LYS A 155 -4.57 -3.24 12.16
C LYS A 155 -3.32 -3.14 13.04
N ALA A 156 -3.48 -2.96 14.34
CA ALA A 156 -2.36 -2.96 15.29
C ALA A 156 -1.58 -4.27 15.23
N GLN A 157 -2.27 -5.41 15.24
CA GLN A 157 -1.65 -6.73 15.07
C GLN A 157 -0.87 -6.81 13.76
N GLN A 158 -1.48 -6.40 12.64
CA GLN A 158 -0.80 -6.41 11.34
C GLN A 158 0.46 -5.53 11.32
N TYR A 159 0.42 -4.34 11.92
CA TYR A 159 1.58 -3.44 12.00
C TYR A 159 2.69 -4.01 12.88
N SER A 160 2.34 -4.65 14.00
CA SER A 160 3.31 -5.38 14.82
C SER A 160 3.95 -6.52 14.03
N ASP A 161 3.14 -7.40 13.44
CA ASP A 161 3.61 -8.65 12.83
C ASP A 161 4.41 -8.42 11.54
N MET A 162 3.98 -7.49 10.69
CA MET A 162 4.58 -7.29 9.38
C MET A 162 5.63 -6.18 9.34
N MET A 163 5.49 -5.17 10.20
CA MET A 163 6.36 -3.99 10.18
C MET A 163 7.20 -3.85 11.44
N HIS A 164 6.99 -4.71 12.45
CA HIS A 164 7.74 -4.72 13.71
C HIS A 164 7.75 -3.36 14.37
N MET A 165 6.63 -2.65 14.32
CA MET A 165 6.52 -1.30 14.86
C MET A 165 6.49 -1.31 16.39
N SER A 166 6.90 -0.20 16.99
CA SER A 166 6.74 0.03 18.42
C SER A 166 5.28 0.28 18.78
N LYS A 167 4.97 0.16 20.07
CA LYS A 167 3.64 0.50 20.60
C LYS A 167 3.20 1.92 20.23
N GLN A 168 4.09 2.90 20.40
CA GLN A 168 3.80 4.29 20.07
C GLN A 168 3.65 4.51 18.56
N GLY A 169 4.55 3.92 17.76
CA GLY A 169 4.48 4.03 16.31
C GLY A 169 3.17 3.47 15.74
N ILE A 170 2.67 2.36 16.31
CA ILE A 170 1.37 1.80 15.92
C ILE A 170 0.23 2.76 16.29
N TYR A 171 0.24 3.34 17.50
CA TYR A 171 -0.77 4.33 17.89
C TYR A 171 -0.81 5.53 16.94
N ASP A 172 0.37 6.09 16.64
CA ASP A 172 0.52 7.24 15.75
C ASP A 172 0.04 6.89 14.33
N GLN A 173 0.32 5.67 13.86
CA GLN A 173 -0.13 5.20 12.55
C GLN A 173 -1.64 4.98 12.47
N LEU A 174 -2.26 4.43 13.52
CA LEU A 174 -3.70 4.23 13.59
C LEU A 174 -4.45 5.57 13.61
N THR A 175 -3.92 6.56 14.31
CA THR A 175 -4.56 7.89 14.46
C THR A 175 -4.18 8.90 13.37
N SER A 176 -3.11 8.66 12.61
CA SER A 176 -2.58 9.57 11.60
C SER A 176 -3.63 9.99 10.56
N GLU A 177 -3.63 11.29 10.22
CA GLU A 177 -4.41 11.86 9.10
C GLU A 177 -4.00 11.32 7.72
N TYR A 178 -2.87 10.62 7.63
CA TYR A 178 -2.40 9.96 6.41
C TYR A 178 -2.43 8.44 6.51
N GLY A 179 -2.76 7.89 7.70
CA GLY A 179 -2.85 6.48 7.98
C GLY A 179 -4.29 5.99 7.98
N GLU A 180 -4.69 5.30 9.06
CA GLU A 180 -6.00 4.66 9.16
C GLU A 180 -7.10 5.61 9.67
N LYS A 181 -6.74 6.71 10.34
CA LYS A 181 -7.68 7.72 10.88
C LYS A 181 -8.69 7.17 11.88
N PHE A 182 -8.32 6.13 12.61
CA PHE A 182 -9.15 5.66 13.72
C PHE A 182 -9.25 6.74 14.79
N PRO A 183 -10.39 6.84 15.49
CA PRO A 183 -10.51 7.72 16.63
C PRO A 183 -9.54 7.26 17.74
N ALA A 184 -9.07 8.23 18.54
CA ALA A 184 -8.01 8.01 19.51
C ALA A 184 -8.36 6.93 20.56
N ASP A 185 -9.63 6.82 20.93
CA ASP A 185 -10.13 5.78 21.85
C ASP A 185 -10.07 4.37 21.25
N ALA A 186 -10.41 4.19 19.97
CA ALA A 186 -10.26 2.92 19.27
C ALA A 186 -8.77 2.53 19.09
N ALA A 187 -7.91 3.49 18.78
CA ALA A 187 -6.47 3.28 18.69
C ALA A 187 -5.87 2.90 20.06
N GLN A 188 -6.29 3.59 21.13
CA GLN A 188 -5.86 3.25 22.48
C GLN A 188 -6.31 1.84 22.88
N TYR A 189 -7.58 1.50 22.61
CA TYR A 189 -8.08 0.15 22.81
C TYR A 189 -7.24 -0.89 22.06
N ALA A 190 -6.89 -0.62 20.79
CA ALA A 190 -6.03 -1.51 20.01
C ALA A 190 -4.66 -1.72 20.67
N ILE A 191 -4.03 -0.66 21.16
CA ILE A 191 -2.73 -0.71 21.84
C ILE A 191 -2.77 -1.43 23.19
N ASP A 192 -3.89 -1.36 23.89
CA ASP A 192 -4.08 -2.02 25.18
C ASP A 192 -4.37 -3.52 25.02
N ASN A 193 -4.93 -3.93 23.88
CA ASN A 193 -5.38 -5.31 23.62
C ASN A 193 -4.54 -6.05 22.57
N VAL A 194 -3.59 -5.39 21.89
CA VAL A 194 -2.70 -6.05 20.96
C VAL A 194 -1.69 -6.91 21.74
N GLU A 195 -1.72 -8.20 21.47
CA GLU A 195 -0.76 -9.16 22.01
C GLU A 195 0.45 -9.21 21.08
N ALA A 196 1.54 -8.56 21.48
CA ALA A 196 2.78 -8.50 20.73
C ALA A 196 4.00 -8.61 21.66
N ASP A 197 5.07 -9.22 21.16
CA ASP A 197 6.38 -9.18 21.80
C ASP A 197 7.14 -7.94 21.30
N TRP A 198 7.06 -6.86 22.07
CA TRP A 198 7.68 -5.58 21.72
C TRP A 198 9.21 -5.63 21.69
N ASN A 199 9.82 -6.49 22.52
CA ASN A 199 11.25 -6.74 22.52
C ASN A 199 11.67 -7.44 21.21
N ALA A 200 10.87 -8.40 20.75
CA ALA A 200 11.08 -9.04 19.45
C ALA A 200 10.92 -8.03 18.29
N ASN A 201 9.91 -7.17 18.33
CA ASN A 201 9.74 -6.12 17.32
C ASN A 201 10.95 -5.18 17.25
N ALA A 202 11.43 -4.70 18.40
CA ALA A 202 12.61 -3.85 18.47
C ALA A 202 13.85 -4.57 17.90
N LEU A 203 14.04 -5.85 18.23
CA LEU A 203 15.14 -6.66 17.70
C LEU A 203 15.08 -6.83 16.18
N GLU A 204 13.90 -7.10 15.61
CA GLU A 204 13.76 -7.23 14.15
C GLU A 204 14.00 -5.89 13.43
N LYS A 205 13.53 -4.77 13.98
CA LYS A 205 13.86 -3.43 13.46
C LYS A 205 15.36 -3.15 13.55
N ALA A 206 16.00 -3.55 14.64
CA ALA A 206 17.42 -3.37 14.83
C ALA A 206 18.23 -4.17 13.79
N LYS A 207 17.86 -5.44 13.55
CA LYS A 207 18.47 -6.28 12.49
C LYS A 207 18.29 -5.64 11.12
N LEU A 208 17.09 -5.14 10.82
CA LEU A 208 16.80 -4.45 9.57
C LEU A 208 17.75 -3.26 9.34
N TYR A 209 17.96 -2.43 10.36
CA TYR A 209 18.88 -1.29 10.29
C TYR A 209 20.34 -1.71 10.16
N GLN A 210 20.73 -2.80 10.81
CA GLN A 210 22.07 -3.35 10.68
C GLN A 210 22.30 -3.90 9.26
N ASP A 211 21.39 -4.72 8.75
CA ASP A 211 21.57 -5.45 7.50
C ASP A 211 21.41 -4.56 6.27
N GLN A 212 20.39 -3.70 6.24
CA GLN A 212 20.10 -2.84 5.09
C GLN A 212 20.80 -1.48 5.19
N GLY A 213 20.91 -0.95 6.40
CA GLY A 213 21.50 0.37 6.66
C GLY A 213 22.99 0.34 7.00
N SER A 214 23.56 -0.83 7.31
CA SER A 214 24.94 -0.95 7.81
C SER A 214 25.22 -0.03 9.02
N MET A 215 24.19 0.22 9.84
CA MET A 215 24.28 1.13 10.97
C MET A 215 25.06 0.50 12.13
N SER A 216 25.72 1.34 12.94
CA SER A 216 26.38 0.89 14.17
C SER A 216 25.35 0.60 15.26
N LYS A 217 25.69 -0.25 16.24
CA LYS A 217 24.80 -0.54 17.39
C LYS A 217 24.32 0.73 18.11
N SER A 218 25.19 1.72 18.30
CA SER A 218 24.81 3.00 18.92
C SER A 218 23.81 3.78 18.05
N ALA A 219 24.04 3.86 16.74
CA ALA A 219 23.13 4.56 15.84
C ALA A 219 21.77 3.85 15.73
N ILE A 220 21.76 2.51 15.81
CA ILE A 220 20.53 1.72 15.84
C ILE A 220 19.77 1.99 17.14
N HIS A 221 20.45 2.01 18.29
CA HIS A 221 19.84 2.36 19.58
C HIS A 221 19.16 3.72 19.52
N ASP A 222 19.90 4.76 19.10
CA ASP A 222 19.38 6.12 18.94
C ASP A 222 18.16 6.16 17.99
N GLN A 223 18.20 5.38 16.91
CA GLN A 223 17.10 5.32 15.93
C GLN A 223 15.86 4.63 16.48
N LEU A 224 16.03 3.57 17.28
CA LEU A 224 14.93 2.85 17.91
C LEU A 224 14.20 3.73 18.93
N THR A 225 14.93 4.52 19.72
CA THR A 225 14.36 5.37 20.78
C THR A 225 13.96 6.76 20.31
N SER A 226 14.45 7.20 19.14
CA SER A 226 14.18 8.53 18.60
C SER A 226 12.68 8.83 18.49
N GLN A 227 12.30 10.03 18.94
CA GLN A 227 10.95 10.59 18.79
C GLN A 227 10.51 10.76 17.32
N TYR A 228 11.45 10.79 16.39
CA TYR A 228 11.19 10.86 14.93
C TYR A 228 11.52 9.54 14.23
N GLY A 229 11.96 8.53 14.98
CA GLY A 229 12.34 7.21 14.49
C GLY A 229 11.27 6.19 14.84
N GLU A 230 11.66 5.15 15.58
CA GLU A 230 10.74 4.05 15.89
C GLU A 230 10.00 4.22 17.21
N GLN A 231 10.41 5.11 18.10
CA GLN A 231 9.74 5.37 19.39
C GLN A 231 9.56 4.12 20.28
N PHE A 232 10.48 3.16 20.22
CA PHE A 232 10.58 2.10 21.23
C PHE A 232 10.98 2.68 22.58
N THR A 233 10.63 1.97 23.65
CA THR A 233 11.13 2.30 24.98
C THR A 233 12.61 2.01 25.09
N GLU A 234 13.30 2.70 26.02
CA GLU A 234 14.71 2.48 26.29
C GLU A 234 15.03 1.00 26.54
N SER A 235 14.19 0.33 27.34
CA SER A 235 14.37 -1.10 27.67
C SER A 235 14.24 -2.03 26.46
N GLU A 236 13.35 -1.72 25.51
CA GLU A 236 13.18 -2.52 24.29
C GLU A 236 14.35 -2.32 23.32
N ALA A 237 14.84 -1.08 23.20
CA ALA A 237 16.03 -0.78 22.42
C ALA A 237 17.29 -1.42 23.03
N ASP A 238 17.46 -1.35 24.36
CA ASP A 238 18.55 -2.01 25.08
C ASP A 238 18.53 -3.52 24.86
N TYR A 239 17.35 -4.14 24.96
CA TYR A 239 17.15 -5.55 24.66
C TYR A 239 17.57 -5.86 23.21
N ALA A 240 17.10 -5.06 22.24
CA ALA A 240 17.43 -5.26 20.84
C ALA A 240 18.95 -5.22 20.59
N ILE A 241 19.66 -4.23 21.14
CA ILE A 241 21.11 -4.08 20.98
C ILE A 241 21.92 -5.20 21.65
N ALA A 242 21.45 -5.67 22.82
CA ALA A 242 22.07 -6.78 23.52
C ALA A 242 21.97 -8.11 22.74
N ASN A 243 20.94 -8.25 21.88
CA ASN A 243 20.66 -9.45 21.10
C ASN A 243 20.97 -9.30 19.59
N LEU A 244 21.64 -8.21 19.21
CA LEU A 244 22.09 -7.90 17.84
C LEU A 244 23.45 -8.49 17.49
#